data_AF-A0A6G1R415-F1
#
_entry.id   AF-A0A6G1R415-F1
#
_cell.length_a   1.000
_cell.length_b   1.000
_cell.length_c   1.000
_cell.angle_alpha   90.00
_cell.angle_beta   90.00
_cell.angle_gamma   90.00
#
_symmetry.space_group_name_H-M   'P 1'
#
loop_
_entity.id
_entity.type
_entity.pdbx_description
1 polymer ?
#
loop_
_entity_poly.entity_id
_entity_poly.type
_entity_poly.pdbx_seq_one_letter_code
_entity_poly.pdbx_strand_id
1 'polypeptide(L)'
;YKKHLKNEIRKLAYMKRRKMIEAFNLLKEEEGGQFVVREARWKQLVKLVAPEISNSHRELLLRISDDEQKGFIDKKSFMQLADLLNIQVVTLKIRSHPLGQWMPRVYKSAVSQFLRSMVRHRGFVWTYDVIILINAIFIALDEETPYISYAEWVFLTLYVLEILLKVYTYEPRAFFGRNQFWNWFDTLIIFAALTATVLNATLKSTTKYNSQQVLDIVFILRVLRLIRIVDSIQRFRVIMNTLINIVPTM
;
A
#
# COMPACT_ATOMS: atom_id res chain seq x y z
N TYR A 1 -11.76 30.91 6.95
CA TYR A 1 -11.10 29.59 7.06
C TYR A 1 -9.59 29.62 6.73
N LYS A 2 -9.16 29.80 5.46
CA LYS A 2 -7.74 29.78 5.05
C LYS A 2 -6.80 30.69 5.88
N LYS A 3 -7.25 31.91 6.21
CA LYS A 3 -6.49 32.87 7.05
C LYS A 3 -6.34 32.39 8.50
N HIS A 4 -7.38 31.77 9.05
CA HIS A 4 -7.36 31.19 10.41
C HIS A 4 -6.38 30.02 10.48
N LEU A 5 -6.49 29.08 9.54
CA LEU A 5 -5.59 27.93 9.45
C LEU A 5 -4.12 28.36 9.28
N LYS A 6 -3.85 29.36 8.44
CA LYS A 6 -2.50 29.92 8.28
C LYS A 6 -1.94 30.47 9.60
N ASN A 7 -2.75 31.19 10.36
CA ASN A 7 -2.33 31.77 11.64
C ASN A 7 -2.10 30.68 12.69
N GLU A 8 -2.95 29.66 12.71
CA GLU A 8 -2.85 28.52 13.62
C GLU A 8 -1.59 27.69 13.35
N ILE A 9 -1.33 27.34 12.08
CA ILE A 9 -0.09 26.65 11.66
C ILE A 9 1.13 27.48 12.04
N ARG A 10 1.11 28.80 11.81
CA ARG A 10 2.22 29.69 12.20
C ARG A 10 2.44 29.69 13.70
N LYS A 11 1.38 29.71 14.51
CA LYS A 11 1.45 29.66 15.96
C LYS A 11 2.04 28.33 16.43
N LEU A 12 1.59 27.20 15.86
CA LEU A 12 2.12 25.87 16.18
C LEU A 12 3.61 25.74 15.83
N ALA A 13 4.01 26.21 14.65
CA ALA A 13 5.42 26.21 14.23
C ALA A 13 6.30 27.07 15.16
N TYR A 14 5.80 28.25 15.56
CA TYR A 14 6.49 29.11 16.52
C TYR A 14 6.64 28.45 17.89
N MET A 15 5.56 27.88 18.42
CA MET A 15 5.56 27.17 19.71
C MET A 15 6.52 25.97 19.69
N LYS A 16 6.52 25.19 18.60
CA LYS A 16 7.45 24.07 18.40
C LYS A 16 8.89 24.56 18.45
N ARG A 17 9.22 25.60 17.68
CA ARG A 17 10.57 26.17 17.63
C ARG A 17 11.00 26.69 19.01
N ARG A 18 10.12 27.40 19.71
CA ARG A 18 10.41 27.94 21.05
C ARG A 18 10.74 26.83 22.05
N LYS A 19 9.92 25.79 22.13
CA LYS A 19 10.14 24.65 23.03
C LYS A 19 11.46 23.92 22.73
N MET A 20 11.81 23.79 21.45
CA MET A 20 13.08 23.18 21.05
C MET A 20 14.29 24.03 21.46
N ILE A 21 14.19 25.35 21.39
CA ILE A 21 15.25 26.25 21.87
C ILE A 21 15.40 26.15 23.39
N GLU A 22 14.28 26.10 24.12
CA GLU A 22 14.28 25.90 25.58
C GLU A 22 14.90 24.56 25.96
N ALA A 23 14.53 23.47 25.27
CA ALA A 23 15.14 22.16 25.47
C ALA A 23 16.65 22.16 25.17
N PHE A 24 17.07 22.82 24.09
CA PHE A 24 18.50 22.97 23.76
C PHE A 24 19.24 23.72 24.86
N ASN A 25 18.66 24.82 25.37
CA ASN A 25 19.28 25.61 26.42
C ASN A 25 19.43 24.85 27.74
N LEU A 26 18.58 23.85 28.01
CA LEU A 26 18.67 22.97 29.18
C LEU A 26 19.70 21.84 29.02
N LEU A 27 20.00 21.46 27.77
CA LEU A 27 20.85 20.31 27.45
C LEU A 27 22.25 20.70 26.97
N LYS A 28 22.46 21.96 26.60
CA LYS A 28 23.71 22.44 26.04
C LYS A 28 24.85 22.30 27.05
N GLU A 29 25.99 21.85 26.54
CA GLU A 29 27.28 21.85 27.19
C GLU A 29 28.22 22.72 26.35
N GLU A 30 29.23 23.29 26.98
CA GLU A 30 30.24 24.10 26.29
C GLU A 30 31.38 23.18 25.86
N GLU A 31 31.62 23.09 24.56
CA GLU A 31 32.70 22.30 23.96
C GLU A 31 33.39 23.16 22.90
N GLY A 32 34.69 23.45 23.08
CA GLY A 32 35.46 24.27 22.15
C GLY A 32 34.94 25.70 21.93
N GLY A 33 34.24 26.28 22.91
CA GLY A 33 33.63 27.62 22.81
C GLY A 33 32.29 27.65 22.06
N GLN A 34 31.73 26.49 21.73
CA GLN A 34 30.39 26.37 21.15
C GLN A 34 29.46 25.65 22.12
N PHE A 35 28.19 26.08 22.13
CA PHE A 35 27.14 25.37 22.85
C PHE A 35 26.64 24.22 21.98
N VAL A 36 26.82 22.99 22.47
CA VAL A 36 26.50 21.75 21.75
C VAL A 36 25.83 20.75 22.68
N VAL A 37 25.18 19.73 22.11
CA VAL A 37 24.62 18.61 22.89
C VAL A 37 25.42 17.35 22.55
N ARG A 38 26.07 16.75 23.54
CA ARG A 38 26.81 15.49 23.34
C ARG A 38 25.90 14.37 22.86
N GLU A 39 26.43 13.52 21.99
CA GLU A 39 25.72 12.36 21.44
C GLU A 39 25.13 11.44 22.52
N ALA A 40 25.89 11.14 23.59
CA ALA A 40 25.42 10.27 24.66
C ALA A 40 24.15 10.81 25.36
N ARG A 41 24.13 12.12 25.63
CA ARG A 41 23.00 12.80 26.25
C ARG A 41 21.80 12.87 25.30
N TRP A 42 22.05 13.10 24.02
CA TRP A 42 21.03 13.02 22.98
C TRP A 42 20.41 11.62 22.86
N LYS A 43 21.23 10.56 22.86
CA LYS A 43 20.74 9.17 22.77
C LYS A 43 19.82 8.83 23.93
N GLN A 44 20.17 9.26 25.15
CA GLN A 44 19.32 9.09 26.33
C GLN A 44 18.01 9.86 26.19
N LEU A 45 18.07 11.13 25.76
CA LEU A 45 16.88 11.97 25.57
C LEU A 45 15.91 11.36 24.56
N VAL A 46 16.38 10.97 23.36
CA VAL A 46 15.52 10.40 22.32
C VAL A 46 14.90 9.07 22.76
N LYS A 47 15.63 8.27 23.55
CA LYS A 47 15.11 7.02 24.12
C LYS A 47 13.97 7.27 25.12
N LEU A 48 14.04 8.36 25.89
CA LEU A 48 13.00 8.74 26.85
C LEU A 48 11.78 9.38 26.17
N VAL A 49 12.01 10.29 25.20
CA VAL A 49 10.95 11.05 24.54
C VAL A 49 10.18 10.21 23.53
N ALA A 50 10.84 9.28 22.85
CA ALA A 50 10.23 8.45 21.81
C ALA A 50 10.69 6.98 21.94
N PRO A 51 10.18 6.25 22.96
CA PRO A 51 10.58 4.87 23.22
C PRO A 51 10.24 3.92 22.06
N GLU A 52 9.17 4.22 21.31
CA GLU A 52 8.66 3.45 20.17
C GLU A 52 9.58 3.42 18.94
N ILE A 53 10.53 4.35 18.85
CA ILE A 53 11.45 4.43 17.72
C ILE A 53 12.49 3.30 17.80
N SER A 54 12.60 2.50 16.73
CA SER A 54 13.63 1.46 16.61
C SER A 54 15.05 2.02 16.76
N ASN A 55 15.97 1.26 17.34
CA ASN A 55 17.38 1.64 17.45
C ASN A 55 17.99 2.03 16.10
N SER A 56 17.65 1.31 15.03
CA SER A 56 18.09 1.64 13.66
C SER A 56 17.66 3.03 13.20
N HIS A 57 16.42 3.43 13.51
CA HIS A 57 15.92 4.76 13.18
C HIS A 57 16.58 5.84 14.06
N ARG A 58 16.84 5.56 15.35
CA ARG A 58 17.61 6.49 16.20
C ARG A 58 19.03 6.72 15.67
N GLU A 59 19.70 5.67 15.20
CA GLU A 59 21.02 5.80 14.59
C GLU A 59 20.99 6.63 13.30
N LEU A 60 19.95 6.44 12.47
CA LEU A 60 19.76 7.28 11.27
C LEU A 60 19.53 8.75 11.64
N LEU A 61 18.68 9.03 12.62
CA LEU A 61 18.43 10.40 13.10
C LEU A 61 19.71 11.04 13.62
N LEU A 62 20.52 10.27 14.35
CA LEU A 62 21.80 10.73 14.84
C LEU A 62 22.75 11.05 13.70
N ARG A 63 22.88 10.13 12.73
CA ARG A 63 23.76 10.31 11.57
C ARG A 63 23.37 11.50 10.70
N ILE A 64 22.07 11.81 10.60
CA ILE A 64 21.57 13.00 9.90
C ILE A 64 21.80 14.28 10.73
N SER A 65 21.80 14.17 12.06
CA SER A 65 22.01 15.31 12.97
C SER A 65 23.48 15.65 13.16
N ASP A 66 24.37 14.66 13.05
CA ASP A 66 25.83 14.77 13.15
C ASP A 66 26.49 14.37 11.82
N ASP A 67 26.40 15.29 10.84
CA ASP A 67 26.83 15.08 9.45
C ASP A 67 28.36 14.84 9.33
N GLU A 68 29.14 15.33 10.30
CA GLU A 68 30.61 15.25 10.33
C GLU A 68 31.16 14.24 11.35
N GLN A 69 30.31 13.44 12.02
CA GLN A 69 30.71 12.53 13.10
C GLN A 69 31.53 13.22 14.20
N LYS A 70 31.14 14.44 14.55
CA LYS A 70 31.79 15.26 15.58
C LYS A 70 31.57 14.70 16.99
N GLY A 71 30.57 13.83 17.17
CA GLY A 71 30.18 13.29 18.49
C GLY A 71 29.32 14.26 19.30
N PHE A 72 28.93 15.39 18.70
CA PHE A 72 28.07 16.42 19.30
C PHE A 72 27.13 17.02 18.26
N ILE A 73 26.01 17.55 18.73
CA ILE A 73 24.92 18.08 17.91
C ILE A 73 24.80 19.58 18.13
N ASP A 74 24.97 20.35 17.06
CA ASP A 74 24.84 21.80 17.05
C ASP A 74 23.39 22.24 17.28
N LYS A 75 23.22 23.50 17.70
CA LYS A 75 21.89 24.12 17.85
C LYS A 75 21.02 23.97 16.60
N LYS A 76 21.58 24.18 15.41
CA LYS A 76 20.81 24.11 14.16
C LYS A 76 20.30 22.69 13.89
N SER A 77 21.16 21.68 14.05
CA SER A 77 20.82 20.27 13.87
C SER A 77 19.83 19.78 14.93
N PHE A 78 20.00 20.21 16.19
CA PHE A 78 19.06 19.91 17.27
C PHE A 78 17.67 20.49 16.99
N MET A 79 17.59 21.68 16.41
CA MET A 79 16.30 22.27 16.03
C MET A 79 15.62 21.50 14.89
N GLN A 80 16.38 20.99 13.92
CA GLN A 80 15.88 20.17 12.81
C GLN A 80 15.41 18.79 13.29
N LEU A 81 15.98 18.27 14.38
CA LEU A 81 15.57 17.01 14.99
C LEU A 81 14.06 16.93 15.23
N ALA A 82 13.42 18.02 15.66
CA ALA A 82 11.99 18.02 15.94
C ALA A 82 11.14 17.79 14.69
N ASP A 83 11.65 18.19 13.52
CA ASP A 83 11.03 17.90 12.24
C ASP A 83 11.33 16.46 11.83
N LEU A 84 12.57 15.99 12.01
CA LEU A 84 12.98 14.63 11.69
C LEU A 84 12.26 13.55 12.52
N LEU A 85 12.06 13.78 13.83
CA LEU A 85 11.32 12.88 14.72
C LEU A 85 9.85 12.70 14.32
N ASN A 86 9.28 13.68 13.61
CA ASN A 86 7.90 13.63 13.14
C ASN A 86 7.78 12.88 11.80
N ILE A 87 8.90 12.53 11.15
CA ILE A 87 8.89 11.76 9.93
C ILE A 87 8.57 10.31 10.29
N GLN A 88 7.41 9.83 9.84
CA GLN A 88 7.09 8.41 9.89
C GLN A 88 8.00 7.67 8.90
N VAL A 89 9.15 7.19 9.39
CA VAL A 89 10.00 6.30 8.61
C VAL A 89 9.29 4.96 8.50
N VAL A 90 8.61 4.74 7.37
CA VAL A 90 8.11 3.43 6.99
C VAL A 90 9.32 2.57 6.71
N THR A 91 9.79 1.84 7.72
CA THR A 91 10.87 0.86 7.54
C THR A 91 10.35 -0.26 6.63
N LEU A 92 10.62 -0.12 5.33
CA LEU A 92 10.38 -1.16 4.35
C LEU A 92 11.39 -2.29 4.60
N LYS A 93 11.07 -3.18 5.54
CA LYS A 93 11.77 -4.47 5.64
C LYS A 93 11.45 -5.26 4.39
N ILE A 94 12.33 -5.15 3.39
CA ILE A 94 12.34 -6.01 2.19
C ILE A 94 12.66 -7.42 2.68
N ARG A 95 11.65 -8.16 3.11
CA ARG A 95 11.79 -9.51 3.64
C ARG A 95 11.50 -10.47 2.48
N SER A 96 12.51 -11.22 2.08
CA SER A 96 12.46 -12.18 0.98
C SER A 96 11.20 -13.04 0.97
N HIS A 97 10.55 -13.12 -0.19
CA HIS A 97 9.35 -13.89 -0.50
C HIS A 97 9.23 -15.21 0.28
N PRO A 98 8.10 -15.48 0.98
CA PRO A 98 7.89 -16.74 1.71
C PRO A 98 7.97 -17.98 0.81
N LEU A 99 7.61 -17.85 -0.47
CA LEU A 99 7.71 -18.92 -1.47
C LEU A 99 9.17 -19.28 -1.84
N GLY A 100 10.09 -18.31 -1.77
CA GLY A 100 11.53 -18.58 -1.93
C GLY A 100 12.10 -19.39 -0.76
N GLN A 101 11.44 -19.32 0.40
CA GLN A 101 11.82 -20.04 1.61
C GLN A 101 11.23 -21.46 1.65
N TRP A 102 10.02 -21.64 1.11
CA TRP A 102 9.32 -22.94 1.11
C TRP A 102 9.68 -23.83 -0.08
N MET A 103 9.92 -23.28 -1.28
CA MET A 103 10.28 -24.06 -2.48
C MET A 103 11.32 -23.34 -3.38
N PRO A 104 12.61 -23.31 -2.99
CA PRO A 104 13.64 -22.57 -3.72
C PRO A 104 13.91 -23.09 -5.14
N ARG A 105 13.72 -24.40 -5.39
CA ARG A 105 13.97 -25.02 -6.72
C ARG A 105 12.96 -24.56 -7.77
N VAL A 106 11.68 -24.49 -7.42
CA VAL A 106 10.61 -24.01 -8.31
C VAL A 106 10.71 -22.50 -8.49
N TYR A 107 10.99 -21.77 -7.41
CA TYR A 107 11.08 -20.30 -7.39
C TYR A 107 12.28 -19.74 -8.20
N LYS A 108 13.36 -20.52 -8.38
CA LYS A 108 14.54 -20.17 -9.19
C LYS A 108 14.52 -20.75 -10.61
N SER A 109 13.51 -21.54 -10.98
CA SER A 109 13.42 -22.12 -12.33
C SER A 109 13.24 -21.04 -13.40
N ALA A 110 13.72 -21.30 -14.62
CA ALA A 110 13.59 -20.39 -15.76
C ALA A 110 12.12 -20.05 -16.07
N VAL A 111 11.22 -21.03 -15.92
CA VAL A 111 9.76 -20.85 -16.09
C VAL A 111 9.20 -19.86 -15.06
N SER A 112 9.61 -19.97 -13.79
CA SER A 112 9.18 -19.06 -12.73
C SER A 112 9.70 -17.63 -12.94
N GLN A 113 10.93 -17.48 -13.43
CA GLN A 113 11.50 -16.18 -13.78
C GLN A 113 10.81 -15.54 -14.98
N PHE A 114 10.52 -16.34 -16.02
CA PHE A 114 9.77 -15.88 -17.18
C PHE A 114 8.34 -15.45 -16.82
N LEU A 115 7.63 -16.26 -16.02
CA LEU A 115 6.31 -15.91 -15.50
C LEU A 115 6.34 -14.61 -14.68
N ARG A 116 7.35 -14.41 -13.83
CA ARG A 116 7.52 -13.14 -13.10
C ARG A 116 7.79 -11.95 -14.00
N SER A 117 8.62 -12.14 -15.02
CA SER A 117 8.92 -11.08 -15.98
C SER A 117 7.67 -10.70 -16.77
N MET A 118 6.90 -11.69 -17.21
CA MET A 118 5.63 -11.51 -17.91
C MET A 118 4.59 -10.79 -17.06
N VAL A 119 4.36 -11.23 -15.81
CA VAL A 119 3.33 -10.65 -14.93
C VAL A 119 3.71 -9.26 -14.39
N ARG A 120 5.01 -8.96 -14.25
CA ARG A 120 5.47 -7.59 -13.93
C ARG A 120 5.35 -6.64 -15.11
N HIS A 121 5.29 -7.15 -16.32
CA HIS A 121 5.17 -6.31 -17.49
C HIS A 121 3.80 -5.61 -17.50
N ARG A 122 3.80 -4.31 -17.80
CA ARG A 122 2.57 -3.48 -17.83
C ARG A 122 1.54 -4.02 -18.85
N GLY A 123 2.03 -4.71 -19.87
CA GLY A 123 1.21 -5.40 -20.87
C GLY A 123 0.30 -6.49 -20.28
N PHE A 124 0.71 -7.19 -19.22
CA PHE A 124 -0.14 -8.20 -18.57
C PHE A 124 -1.42 -7.57 -18.00
N VAL A 125 -1.30 -6.39 -17.40
CA VAL A 125 -2.48 -5.67 -16.88
C VAL A 125 -3.40 -5.30 -18.03
N TRP A 126 -2.85 -4.74 -19.12
CA TRP A 126 -3.64 -4.37 -20.29
C TRP A 126 -4.31 -5.56 -20.98
N THR A 127 -3.67 -6.71 -21.08
CA THR A 127 -4.29 -7.91 -21.67
C THR A 127 -5.51 -8.35 -20.87
N TYR A 128 -5.44 -8.32 -19.54
CA TYR A 128 -6.57 -8.71 -18.69
C TYR A 128 -7.67 -7.66 -18.67
N ASP A 129 -7.33 -6.37 -18.73
CA ASP A 129 -8.33 -5.31 -18.86
C ASP A 129 -9.08 -5.39 -20.21
N VAL A 130 -8.41 -5.78 -21.29
CA VAL A 130 -9.04 -6.08 -22.60
C VAL A 130 -9.93 -7.32 -22.52
N ILE A 131 -9.52 -8.37 -21.81
CA ILE A 131 -10.35 -9.58 -21.60
C ILE A 131 -11.65 -9.21 -20.84
N ILE A 132 -11.57 -8.35 -19.83
CA ILE A 132 -12.75 -7.85 -19.10
C ILE A 132 -13.67 -7.06 -20.03
N LEU A 133 -13.11 -6.17 -20.85
CA LEU A 133 -13.87 -5.38 -21.81
C LEU A 133 -14.59 -6.26 -22.84
N ILE A 134 -13.89 -7.25 -23.38
CA ILE A 134 -14.46 -8.23 -24.31
C ILE A 134 -15.59 -9.00 -23.62
N ASN A 135 -15.39 -9.49 -22.39
CA ASN A 135 -16.45 -10.17 -21.64
C ASN A 135 -17.68 -9.28 -21.42
N ALA A 136 -17.49 -8.00 -21.13
CA ALA A 136 -18.59 -7.04 -20.98
C ALA A 136 -19.38 -6.85 -22.27
N ILE A 137 -18.69 -6.77 -23.41
CA ILE A 137 -19.32 -6.67 -24.74
C ILE A 137 -20.10 -7.95 -25.05
N PHE A 138 -19.54 -9.12 -24.77
CA PHE A 138 -20.25 -10.39 -24.92
C PHE A 138 -21.53 -10.41 -24.08
N ILE A 139 -21.50 -9.97 -22.82
CA ILE A 139 -22.71 -9.91 -21.97
C ILE A 139 -23.73 -8.91 -22.51
N ALA A 140 -23.28 -7.78 -23.06
CA ALA A 140 -24.16 -6.73 -23.58
C ALA A 140 -24.83 -7.09 -24.92
N LEU A 141 -24.20 -7.96 -25.72
CA LEU A 141 -24.69 -8.35 -27.04
C LEU A 141 -25.60 -9.59 -27.02
N ASP A 142 -25.64 -10.34 -25.92
CA ASP A 142 -26.11 -11.71 -25.91
C ASP A 142 -27.32 -11.86 -24.96
N GLU A 143 -28.50 -11.46 -25.44
CA GLU A 143 -29.78 -11.83 -24.82
C GLU A 143 -30.28 -13.21 -25.27
N GLU A 144 -29.71 -13.87 -26.31
CA GLU A 144 -30.37 -15.06 -26.90
C GLU A 144 -29.51 -16.31 -27.26
N THR A 145 -28.19 -16.39 -27.02
CA THR A 145 -27.41 -17.60 -27.42
C THR A 145 -26.98 -18.55 -26.27
N PRO A 146 -26.99 -19.89 -26.49
CA PRO A 146 -26.58 -20.88 -25.47
C PRO A 146 -25.07 -20.88 -25.16
N TYR A 147 -24.27 -20.07 -25.85
CA TYR A 147 -22.81 -20.02 -25.68
C TYR A 147 -22.36 -19.19 -24.46
N ILE A 148 -23.26 -18.40 -23.87
CA ILE A 148 -22.98 -17.52 -22.72
C ILE A 148 -22.42 -18.33 -21.54
N SER A 149 -23.00 -19.50 -21.24
CA SER A 149 -22.57 -20.30 -20.09
C SER A 149 -21.15 -20.87 -20.24
N TYR A 150 -20.74 -21.22 -21.47
CA TYR A 150 -19.39 -21.70 -21.75
C TYR A 150 -18.38 -20.55 -21.69
N ALA A 151 -18.73 -19.40 -22.29
CA ALA A 151 -17.90 -18.19 -22.24
C ALA A 151 -17.68 -17.76 -20.78
N GLU A 152 -18.71 -17.76 -19.94
CA GLU A 152 -18.62 -17.45 -18.50
C GLU A 152 -17.60 -18.32 -17.77
N TRP A 153 -17.56 -19.63 -18.06
CA TRP A 153 -16.58 -20.56 -17.47
C TRP A 153 -15.15 -20.29 -17.94
N VAL A 154 -14.96 -19.99 -19.23
CA VAL A 154 -13.65 -19.64 -19.80
C VAL A 154 -13.13 -18.35 -19.17
N PHE A 155 -13.96 -17.32 -19.11
CA PHE A 155 -13.59 -16.05 -18.48
C PHE A 155 -13.28 -16.26 -16.99
N LEU A 156 -14.11 -17.01 -16.25
CA LEU A 156 -13.83 -17.35 -14.85
C LEU A 156 -12.45 -17.97 -14.67
N THR A 157 -12.11 -18.97 -15.49
CA THR A 157 -10.83 -19.67 -15.42
C THR A 157 -9.66 -18.73 -15.67
N LEU A 158 -9.77 -17.85 -16.69
CA LEU A 158 -8.76 -16.83 -16.97
C LEU A 158 -8.55 -15.88 -15.78
N TYR A 159 -9.63 -15.48 -15.09
CA TYR A 159 -9.54 -14.65 -13.89
C TYR A 159 -8.86 -15.35 -12.71
N VAL A 160 -9.15 -16.63 -12.48
CA VAL A 160 -8.48 -17.42 -11.44
C VAL A 160 -6.97 -17.49 -11.75
N LEU A 161 -6.63 -17.75 -13.01
CA LEU A 161 -5.25 -17.82 -13.45
C LEU A 161 -4.52 -16.48 -13.26
N GLU A 162 -5.17 -15.35 -13.56
CA GLU A 162 -4.62 -14.02 -13.35
C GLU A 162 -4.16 -13.81 -11.90
N ILE A 163 -5.02 -14.16 -10.94
CA ILE A 163 -4.76 -13.93 -9.53
C ILE A 163 -3.73 -14.90 -8.99
N LEU A 164 -3.77 -16.16 -9.40
CA LEU A 164 -2.73 -17.11 -9.06
C LEU A 164 -1.35 -16.62 -9.53
N LEU A 165 -1.29 -16.09 -10.77
CA LEU A 165 -0.07 -15.49 -11.31
C LEU A 165 0.36 -14.23 -10.55
N LYS A 166 -0.57 -13.32 -10.21
CA LYS A 166 -0.25 -12.13 -9.40
C LYS A 166 0.24 -12.49 -8.00
N VAL A 167 -0.45 -13.36 -7.28
CA VAL A 167 -0.07 -13.80 -5.92
C VAL A 167 1.26 -14.57 -5.92
N TYR A 168 1.55 -15.31 -6.99
CA TYR A 168 2.83 -16.00 -7.15
C TYR A 168 4.01 -15.06 -7.41
N THR A 169 3.77 -13.92 -8.06
CA THR A 169 4.82 -13.01 -8.55
C THR A 169 5.06 -11.80 -7.65
N TYR A 170 4.03 -11.35 -6.93
CA TYR A 170 4.10 -10.28 -5.94
C TYR A 170 4.18 -10.87 -4.53
N GLU A 171 5.06 -10.34 -3.68
CA GLU A 171 5.15 -10.77 -2.28
C GLU A 171 3.79 -10.56 -1.59
N PRO A 172 3.16 -11.59 -1.00
CA PRO A 172 1.85 -11.45 -0.38
C PRO A 172 1.83 -10.38 0.72
N ARG A 173 2.97 -10.02 1.33
CA ARG A 173 3.05 -8.89 2.27
C ARG A 173 3.21 -7.51 1.60
N ALA A 174 3.89 -7.43 0.45
CA ALA A 174 3.99 -6.18 -0.31
C ALA A 174 2.67 -5.87 -1.04
N PHE A 175 1.96 -6.92 -1.47
CA PHE A 175 0.65 -6.84 -2.11
C PHE A 175 -0.44 -6.34 -1.15
N PHE A 176 -0.39 -6.73 0.12
CA PHE A 176 -1.30 -6.30 1.20
C PHE A 176 -0.78 -5.09 2.01
N GLY A 177 0.26 -4.40 1.52
CA GLY A 177 0.78 -3.20 2.18
C GLY A 177 -0.26 -2.08 2.20
N ARG A 178 -0.30 -1.29 3.28
CA ARG A 178 -1.23 -0.16 3.49
C ARG A 178 -1.25 0.86 2.33
N ASN A 179 -0.17 0.94 1.56
CA ASN A 179 -0.03 1.82 0.39
C ASN A 179 -0.74 1.32 -0.88
N GLN A 180 -1.24 0.09 -0.91
CA GLN A 180 -1.77 -0.55 -2.12
C GLN A 180 -3.24 -1.01 -1.94
N PHE A 181 -4.06 -0.18 -1.29
CA PHE A 181 -5.48 -0.47 -1.01
C PHE A 181 -6.26 -0.98 -2.23
N TRP A 182 -6.08 -0.34 -3.39
CA TRP A 182 -6.74 -0.71 -4.65
C TRP A 182 -6.47 -2.14 -5.09
N ASN A 183 -5.24 -2.60 -4.91
CA ASN A 183 -4.81 -3.93 -5.31
C ASN A 183 -5.34 -5.01 -4.35
N TRP A 184 -5.42 -4.68 -3.06
CA TRP A 184 -6.07 -5.51 -2.05
C TRP A 184 -7.58 -5.63 -2.32
N PHE A 185 -8.24 -4.50 -2.57
CA PHE A 185 -9.67 -4.44 -2.87
C PHE A 185 -10.02 -5.22 -4.14
N ASP A 186 -9.23 -5.09 -5.21
CA ASP A 186 -9.40 -5.86 -6.45
C ASP A 186 -9.31 -7.38 -6.18
N THR A 187 -8.36 -7.80 -5.36
CA THR A 187 -8.19 -9.22 -4.99
C THR A 187 -9.38 -9.76 -4.20
N LEU A 188 -9.92 -8.95 -3.29
CA LEU A 188 -11.12 -9.31 -2.53
C LEU A 188 -12.34 -9.44 -3.45
N ILE A 189 -12.55 -8.51 -4.38
CA ILE A 189 -13.63 -8.57 -5.36
C ILE A 189 -13.52 -9.83 -6.21
N ILE A 190 -12.32 -10.15 -6.70
CA ILE A 190 -12.14 -11.32 -7.56
C ILE A 190 -12.35 -12.62 -6.78
N PHE A 191 -11.90 -12.70 -5.53
CA PHE A 191 -12.15 -13.84 -4.66
C PHE A 191 -13.65 -14.01 -4.34
N ALA A 192 -14.36 -12.91 -4.08
CA ALA A 192 -15.81 -12.92 -3.89
C ALA A 192 -16.54 -13.37 -5.16
N ALA A 193 -16.13 -12.89 -6.34
CA ALA A 193 -16.67 -13.29 -7.64
C ALA A 193 -16.46 -14.79 -7.92
N LEU A 194 -15.28 -15.33 -7.62
CA LEU A 194 -14.98 -16.75 -7.74
C LEU A 194 -15.87 -17.56 -6.81
N THR A 195 -15.93 -17.19 -5.53
CA THR A 195 -16.75 -17.88 -4.52
C THR A 195 -18.23 -17.86 -4.91
N ALA A 196 -18.77 -16.72 -5.33
CA ALA A 196 -20.15 -16.59 -5.78
C ALA A 196 -20.46 -17.46 -7.01
N THR A 197 -19.52 -17.55 -7.96
CA THR A 197 -19.73 -18.34 -9.18
C THR A 197 -19.63 -19.84 -8.91
N VAL A 198 -18.68 -20.27 -8.08
CA VAL A 198 -18.58 -21.67 -7.63
C VAL A 198 -19.83 -22.06 -6.85
N LEU A 199 -20.28 -21.21 -5.91
CA LEU A 199 -21.53 -21.41 -5.18
C LEU A 199 -22.71 -21.54 -6.15
N ASN A 200 -22.85 -20.65 -7.14
CA ASN A 200 -23.90 -20.75 -8.15
C ASN A 200 -23.87 -22.08 -8.92
N ALA A 201 -22.68 -22.51 -9.35
CA ALA A 201 -22.52 -23.78 -10.06
C ALA A 201 -22.89 -24.99 -9.19
N THR A 202 -22.47 -25.00 -7.92
CA THR A 202 -22.78 -26.09 -6.97
C THR A 202 -24.21 -26.06 -6.44
N LEU A 203 -24.84 -24.88 -6.35
CA LEU A 203 -26.21 -24.76 -5.86
C LEU A 203 -27.22 -25.10 -6.96
N LYS A 204 -26.93 -24.76 -8.22
CA LYS A 204 -27.69 -25.24 -9.39
C LYS A 204 -27.81 -26.76 -9.45
N SER A 205 -26.78 -27.49 -9.01
CA SER A 205 -26.80 -28.96 -9.01
C SER A 205 -27.50 -29.58 -7.80
N THR A 206 -27.76 -28.82 -6.71
CA THR A 206 -28.04 -29.46 -5.40
C THR A 206 -29.26 -28.92 -4.66
N THR A 207 -29.69 -27.66 -4.80
CA THR A 207 -30.83 -27.15 -3.98
C THR A 207 -31.52 -25.91 -4.57
N LYS A 208 -32.86 -25.82 -4.42
CA LYS A 208 -33.74 -24.65 -4.71
C LYS A 208 -33.49 -23.46 -3.75
N TYR A 209 -32.26 -22.96 -3.64
CA TYR A 209 -32.05 -21.63 -3.06
C TYR A 209 -32.54 -20.56 -4.05
N ASN A 210 -32.87 -19.36 -3.56
CA ASN A 210 -33.32 -18.22 -4.37
C ASN A 210 -32.26 -17.89 -5.46
N SER A 211 -32.39 -18.55 -6.61
CA SER A 211 -31.49 -18.42 -7.76
C SER A 211 -31.33 -16.97 -8.16
N GLN A 212 -32.36 -16.16 -7.95
CA GLN A 212 -32.35 -14.73 -8.23
C GLN A 212 -31.27 -13.98 -7.42
N GLN A 213 -31.19 -14.20 -6.10
CA GLN A 213 -30.22 -13.48 -5.26
C GLN A 213 -28.77 -13.81 -5.62
N VAL A 214 -28.50 -15.07 -5.97
CA VAL A 214 -27.16 -15.50 -6.38
C VAL A 214 -26.80 -14.91 -7.75
N LEU A 215 -27.75 -14.86 -8.68
CA LEU A 215 -27.57 -14.23 -9.98
C LEU A 215 -27.33 -12.72 -9.85
N ASP A 216 -28.06 -12.03 -8.97
CA ASP A 216 -27.89 -10.61 -8.70
C ASP A 216 -26.50 -10.31 -8.10
N ILE A 217 -26.04 -11.13 -7.14
CA ILE A 217 -24.69 -11.01 -6.56
C ILE A 217 -23.61 -11.23 -7.62
N VAL A 218 -23.76 -12.28 -8.44
CA VAL A 218 -22.82 -12.58 -9.53
C VAL A 218 -22.80 -11.45 -10.55
N PHE A 219 -23.94 -10.85 -10.87
CA PHE A 219 -24.04 -9.68 -11.74
C PHE A 219 -23.34 -8.46 -11.13
N ILE A 220 -23.58 -8.14 -9.86
CA ILE A 220 -22.91 -7.03 -9.17
C ILE A 220 -21.38 -7.24 -9.19
N LEU A 221 -20.91 -8.46 -8.94
CA LEU A 221 -19.48 -8.79 -8.96
C LEU A 221 -18.87 -8.63 -10.37
N ARG A 222 -19.63 -8.90 -11.44
CA ARG A 222 -19.22 -8.59 -12.83
C ARG A 222 -19.10 -7.09 -13.05
N VAL A 223 -20.08 -6.30 -12.62
CA VAL A 223 -20.06 -4.83 -12.75
C VAL A 223 -18.91 -4.22 -11.94
N LEU A 224 -18.69 -4.70 -10.71
CA LEU A 224 -17.58 -4.26 -9.86
C LEU A 224 -16.22 -4.45 -10.53
N ARG A 225 -16.04 -5.49 -11.36
CA ARG A 225 -14.79 -5.68 -12.11
C ARG A 225 -14.56 -4.61 -13.18
N LEU A 226 -15.61 -4.01 -13.74
CA LEU A 226 -15.48 -2.89 -14.69
C LEU A 226 -14.90 -1.64 -14.01
N ILE A 227 -15.09 -1.48 -12.70
CA ILE A 227 -14.51 -0.37 -11.92
C ILE A 227 -12.98 -0.42 -11.96
N ARG A 228 -12.37 -1.61 -12.12
CA ARG A 228 -10.91 -1.74 -12.25
C ARG A 228 -10.37 -1.01 -13.48
N ILE A 229 -11.13 -0.96 -14.58
CA ILE A 229 -10.76 -0.19 -15.76
C ILE A 229 -10.62 1.29 -15.40
N VAL A 230 -11.52 1.80 -14.54
CA VAL A 230 -11.46 3.18 -14.05
C VAL A 230 -10.24 3.40 -13.14
N ASP A 231 -9.88 2.45 -12.27
CA ASP A 231 -8.64 2.56 -11.46
C ASP A 231 -7.35 2.51 -12.30
N SER A 232 -7.37 1.81 -13.44
CA SER A 232 -6.21 1.76 -14.35
C SER A 232 -5.85 3.16 -14.89
N ILE A 233 -6.83 4.07 -14.94
CA ILE A 233 -6.65 5.44 -15.40
C ILE A 233 -6.02 6.27 -14.27
N GLN A 234 -4.77 6.69 -14.46
CA GLN A 234 -3.99 7.45 -13.46
C GLN A 234 -4.73 8.67 -12.91
N ARG A 235 -5.51 9.38 -13.75
CA ARG A 235 -6.29 10.56 -13.33
C ARG A 235 -7.35 10.22 -12.28
N PHE A 236 -8.10 9.13 -12.49
CA PHE A 236 -9.13 8.68 -11.54
C PHE A 236 -8.51 8.16 -10.25
N ARG A 237 -7.38 7.45 -10.34
CA ARG A 237 -6.65 7.01 -9.15
C ARG A 237 -6.22 8.16 -8.25
N VAL A 238 -5.75 9.27 -8.84
CA VAL A 238 -5.38 10.46 -8.05
C VAL A 238 -6.61 11.03 -7.34
N ILE A 239 -7.74 11.18 -8.06
CA ILE A 239 -9.00 11.67 -7.49
C ILE A 239 -9.45 10.77 -6.34
N MET A 240 -9.47 9.46 -6.55
CA MET A 240 -9.90 8.51 -5.53
C MET A 240 -8.96 8.47 -4.32
N ASN A 241 -7.64 8.53 -4.53
CA ASN A 241 -6.68 8.64 -3.43
C ASN A 241 -6.87 9.93 -2.64
N THR A 242 -7.20 11.05 -3.30
CA THR A 242 -7.52 12.29 -2.57
C THR A 242 -8.81 12.16 -1.76
N LEU A 243 -9.85 11.52 -2.30
CA LEU A 243 -11.09 11.25 -1.57
C LEU A 243 -10.85 10.36 -0.35
N ILE A 244 -10.15 9.24 -0.51
CA ILE A 244 -9.83 8.31 0.59
C ILE A 244 -9.02 9.02 1.69
N ASN A 245 -8.11 9.92 1.33
CA ASN A 245 -7.33 10.69 2.30
C ASN A 245 -8.14 11.80 2.99
N ILE A 246 -9.21 12.31 2.35
CA ILE A 246 -10.08 13.34 2.92
C ILE A 246 -11.15 12.74 3.84
N VAL A 247 -11.65 11.54 3.56
CA VAL A 247 -12.65 10.84 4.40
C VAL A 247 -12.27 10.78 5.90
N PRO A 248 -11.05 10.44 6.32
CA PRO A 248 -10.68 10.45 7.74
C PRO A 248 -10.49 11.85 8.35
N THR A 249 -10.53 12.91 7.53
CA THR A 249 -10.48 14.32 7.98
C THR A 249 -11.85 15.01 8.02
N MET A 250 -12.91 14.36 7.53
CA MET A 250 -14.30 14.77 7.72
C MET A 250 -14.88 14.10 8.97
#